data_AF-A0A2V9SA21-F1
#
_entry.id   AF-A0A2V9SA21-F1
#
_cell.length_a   1.000
_cell.length_b   1.000
_cell.length_c   1.000
_cell.angle_alpha   90.00
_cell.angle_beta   90.00
_cell.angle_gamma   90.00
#
_symmetry.space_group_name_H-M   'P 1'
#
loop_
_entity.id
_entity.type
_entity.pdbx_description
1 polymer ?
#
loop_
_entity_poly.entity_id
_entity_poly.type
_entity_poly.pdbx_seq_one_letter_code
_entity_poly.pdbx_strand_id
1 'polypeptide(L)'
;MAFEFTKAAAIFRRRAALWLCFASLCFGLQAQEPAVVTFTLDFPGSQPDHYVISISSDGHSTYDSNSKLSDDSEGDPFHLDFVVSDAARARVLDLVKRAKYFQGELDSKKRNLASTGTKTLAYRDATQSTQASYNYSPIPAVQELTSFFQNFSSTLEFGHRIEYFHHYQKLALDEELKRLEDTARQHGLEELQVIAPILQRVAEDASVINPVRARAQRLLRQAAAPRK
;
A
#
# COMPACT_ATOMS: atom_id res chain seq x y z
N MET A 1 83.86 36.64 -41.11
CA MET A 1 84.03 38.05 -41.51
C MET A 1 82.75 38.77 -41.11
N ALA A 2 82.87 39.88 -40.36
CA ALA A 2 81.81 40.82 -39.86
C ALA A 2 80.73 40.20 -38.94
N PHE A 3 80.60 40.49 -37.64
CA PHE A 3 80.41 41.74 -36.86
C PHE A 3 79.10 42.52 -37.11
N GLU A 4 78.50 42.89 -35.96
CA GLU A 4 77.46 43.90 -35.66
C GLU A 4 75.98 43.47 -35.67
N PHE A 5 75.21 43.52 -34.58
CA PHE A 5 74.86 44.54 -33.55
C PHE A 5 73.55 45.32 -33.83
N THR A 6 72.63 45.18 -32.86
CA THR A 6 71.74 46.20 -32.23
C THR A 6 70.25 46.37 -32.61
N LYS A 7 69.45 46.36 -31.50
CA LYS A 7 68.24 47.15 -31.14
C LYS A 7 66.91 46.87 -31.88
N ALA A 8 65.72 47.05 -31.31
CA ALA A 8 65.18 47.15 -29.94
C ALA A 8 63.65 47.38 -30.08
N ALA A 9 62.88 46.89 -29.10
CA ALA A 9 61.61 47.41 -28.58
C ALA A 9 60.38 47.59 -29.52
N ALA A 10 59.27 46.91 -29.19
CA ALA A 10 58.13 47.51 -28.46
C ALA A 10 56.80 46.77 -28.76
N ILE A 11 56.19 46.12 -27.76
CA ILE A 11 54.96 46.57 -27.06
C ILE A 11 53.65 46.06 -27.68
N PHE A 12 53.03 45.12 -26.95
CA PHE A 12 51.61 45.07 -26.57
C PHE A 12 50.56 44.86 -27.68
N ARG A 13 49.88 43.70 -27.64
CA ARG A 13 48.49 43.63 -27.16
C ARG A 13 47.98 42.20 -27.01
N ARG A 14 47.49 41.97 -25.79
CA ARG A 14 46.73 40.83 -25.29
C ARG A 14 45.54 40.48 -26.20
N ARG A 15 45.26 39.18 -26.34
CA ARG A 15 43.91 38.61 -26.09
C ARG A 15 43.98 37.09 -25.98
N ALA A 16 43.78 36.62 -24.76
CA ALA A 16 43.53 35.24 -24.41
C ALA A 16 42.18 34.78 -25.01
N ALA A 17 42.14 33.57 -25.54
CA ALA A 17 40.90 32.84 -25.73
C ALA A 17 41.07 31.48 -25.03
N LEU A 18 40.54 31.42 -23.81
CA LEU A 18 40.38 30.21 -23.01
C LEU A 18 39.52 29.21 -23.79
N TRP A 19 40.07 28.01 -24.04
CA TRP A 19 39.28 26.83 -24.31
C TRP A 19 38.68 26.34 -22.99
N LEU A 20 37.43 26.70 -22.72
CA LEU A 20 36.66 26.19 -21.58
C LEU A 20 35.99 24.88 -22.01
N CYS A 21 36.52 23.77 -21.48
CA CYS A 21 35.89 22.46 -21.50
C CYS A 21 34.51 22.55 -20.85
N PHE A 22 33.44 22.51 -21.64
CA PHE A 22 32.07 22.35 -21.17
C PHE A 22 31.88 20.87 -20.81
N ALA A 23 32.33 20.49 -19.61
CA ALA A 23 32.05 19.18 -19.05
C ALA A 23 30.56 19.13 -18.69
N SER A 24 29.77 18.49 -19.54
CA SER A 24 28.35 18.19 -19.32
C SER A 24 28.18 17.38 -18.04
N LEU A 25 27.78 18.04 -16.95
CA LEU A 25 27.17 17.39 -15.79
C LEU A 25 25.76 16.93 -16.19
N CYS A 26 25.67 15.80 -16.88
CA CYS A 26 24.44 15.02 -16.90
C CYS A 26 24.44 14.13 -15.65
N PHE A 27 24.15 14.72 -14.49
CA PHE A 27 23.67 13.91 -13.37
C PHE A 27 22.30 13.39 -13.77
N GLY A 28 22.25 12.13 -14.21
CA GLY A 28 20.99 11.44 -14.39
C GLY A 28 20.23 11.44 -13.07
N LEU A 29 19.05 12.06 -13.04
CA LEU A 29 18.04 11.74 -12.04
C LEU A 29 17.69 10.27 -12.23
N GLN A 30 18.37 9.36 -11.52
CA GLN A 30 17.83 8.03 -11.31
C GLN A 30 16.51 8.26 -10.56
N ALA A 31 15.39 7.95 -11.21
CA ALA A 31 14.12 7.82 -10.53
C ALA A 31 14.32 6.75 -9.46
N GLN A 32 14.40 7.17 -8.21
CA GLN A 32 14.55 6.26 -7.10
C GLN A 32 13.25 5.46 -7.01
N GLU A 33 13.32 4.17 -7.29
CA GLU A 33 12.15 3.28 -7.18
C GLU A 33 11.54 3.45 -5.79
N PRO A 34 10.21 3.63 -5.69
CA PRO A 34 9.57 3.86 -4.43
C PRO A 34 9.72 2.62 -3.54
N ALA A 35 9.84 2.85 -2.23
CA ALA A 35 9.91 1.74 -1.29
C ALA A 35 8.54 1.05 -1.21
N VAL A 36 8.52 -0.28 -1.14
CA VAL A 36 7.29 -1.08 -1.06
C VAL A 36 7.28 -1.89 0.23
N VAL A 37 6.17 -1.82 0.94
CA VAL A 37 5.86 -2.65 2.10
C VAL A 37 4.81 -3.66 1.67
N THR A 38 5.09 -4.94 1.87
CA THR A 38 4.15 -6.02 1.53
C THR A 38 3.81 -6.83 2.77
N PHE A 39 2.53 -7.11 2.95
CA PHE A 39 2.01 -8.03 3.95
C PHE A 39 1.32 -9.19 3.24
N THR A 40 1.65 -10.41 3.65
CA THR A 40 1.01 -11.64 3.18
C THR A 40 0.46 -12.40 4.37
N LEU A 41 -0.76 -12.92 4.26
CA LEU A 41 -1.31 -13.91 5.20
C LEU A 41 -1.60 -15.20 4.45
N ASP A 42 -1.12 -16.32 5.01
CA ASP A 42 -1.50 -17.68 4.63
C ASP A 42 -2.16 -18.36 5.82
N PHE A 43 -3.47 -18.63 5.73
CA PHE A 43 -4.24 -19.29 6.75
C PHE A 43 -5.28 -20.26 6.16
N PRO A 44 -4.87 -21.49 5.82
CA PRO A 44 -5.74 -22.50 5.22
C PRO A 44 -7.06 -22.71 5.99
N GLY A 45 -8.17 -22.73 5.26
CA GLY A 45 -9.51 -22.91 5.83
C GLY A 45 -10.16 -21.63 6.38
N SER A 46 -9.48 -20.48 6.33
CA SER A 46 -10.10 -19.17 6.54
C SER A 46 -10.62 -18.58 5.24
N GLN A 47 -11.28 -17.41 5.31
CA GLN A 47 -11.76 -16.69 4.13
C GLN A 47 -11.37 -15.21 4.23
N PRO A 48 -10.51 -14.70 3.33
CA PRO A 48 -9.65 -15.46 2.39
C PRO A 48 -8.67 -16.38 3.13
N ASP A 49 -8.25 -17.48 2.49
CA ASP A 49 -7.17 -18.31 3.03
C ASP A 49 -5.77 -17.78 2.66
N HIS A 50 -5.70 -16.95 1.62
CA HIS A 50 -4.50 -16.24 1.21
C HIS A 50 -4.84 -14.82 0.75
N TYR A 51 -4.04 -13.85 1.20
CA TYR A 51 -4.05 -12.53 0.59
C TYR A 51 -2.71 -11.81 0.71
N VAL A 52 -2.51 -10.85 -0.19
CA VAL A 52 -1.35 -9.96 -0.25
C VAL A 52 -1.83 -8.51 -0.32
N ILE A 53 -1.26 -7.65 0.52
CA ILE A 53 -1.42 -6.20 0.44
C ILE A 53 -0.05 -5.58 0.21
N SER A 54 0.10 -4.76 -0.81
CA SER A 54 1.32 -3.98 -1.04
C SER A 54 1.03 -2.50 -0.97
N ILE A 55 1.87 -1.74 -0.25
CA ILE A 55 1.78 -0.29 -0.14
C ILE A 55 3.14 0.31 -0.53
N SER A 56 3.15 1.08 -1.61
CA SER A 56 4.30 1.84 -2.08
C SER A 56 4.43 3.17 -1.32
N SER A 57 5.65 3.70 -1.21
CA SER A 57 5.96 4.95 -0.52
C SER A 57 5.40 6.19 -1.23
N ASP A 58 4.96 6.06 -2.48
CA ASP A 58 4.19 7.08 -3.19
C ASP A 58 2.68 6.99 -2.92
N GLY A 59 2.20 5.89 -2.32
CA GLY A 59 0.80 5.64 -1.97
C GLY A 59 0.08 4.66 -2.91
N HIS A 60 0.68 4.29 -4.05
CA HIS A 60 0.12 3.23 -4.89
C HIS A 60 0.08 1.92 -4.12
N SER A 61 -1.00 1.16 -4.26
CA SER A 61 -1.23 -0.04 -3.47
C SER A 61 -2.01 -1.07 -4.25
N THR A 62 -1.74 -2.34 -3.94
CA THR A 62 -2.44 -3.49 -4.54
C THR A 62 -2.99 -4.39 -3.45
N TYR A 63 -4.06 -5.09 -3.79
CA TYR A 63 -4.62 -6.17 -3.00
C TYR A 63 -4.91 -7.35 -3.90
N ASP A 64 -4.46 -8.53 -3.48
CA ASP A 64 -4.73 -9.81 -4.12
C ASP A 64 -5.28 -10.77 -3.07
N SER A 65 -6.39 -11.46 -3.35
CA SER A 65 -6.94 -12.51 -2.48
C SER A 65 -7.62 -13.62 -3.27
N ASN A 66 -7.89 -14.73 -2.60
CA ASN A 66 -8.57 -15.89 -3.17
C ASN A 66 -9.86 -16.28 -2.40
N SER A 67 -10.52 -15.29 -1.81
CA SER A 67 -11.78 -15.48 -1.08
C SER A 67 -12.82 -16.23 -1.91
N LYS A 68 -13.69 -16.98 -1.22
CA LYS A 68 -14.83 -17.63 -1.84
C LYS A 68 -16.05 -16.71 -1.73
N LEU A 69 -16.69 -16.40 -2.86
CA LEU A 69 -17.91 -15.58 -2.92
C LEU A 69 -19.20 -16.42 -2.89
N SER A 70 -19.08 -17.74 -3.09
CA SER A 70 -20.18 -18.70 -2.99
C SER A 70 -19.66 -20.06 -2.53
N ASP A 71 -20.54 -20.87 -1.93
CA ASP A 71 -20.19 -22.20 -1.41
C ASP A 71 -19.67 -23.17 -2.49
N ASP A 72 -20.11 -22.99 -3.74
CA ASP A 72 -19.70 -23.82 -4.89
C ASP A 72 -18.35 -23.39 -5.49
N SER A 73 -17.73 -22.32 -4.99
CA SER A 73 -16.45 -21.80 -5.49
C SER A 73 -15.26 -22.46 -4.76
N GLU A 74 -14.24 -22.83 -5.52
CA GLU A 74 -12.96 -23.24 -4.95
C GLU A 74 -12.07 -22.05 -4.57
N GLY A 75 -12.44 -20.83 -5.00
CA GLY A 75 -11.75 -19.57 -4.76
C GLY A 75 -12.05 -18.60 -5.90
N ASP A 76 -12.30 -17.34 -5.57
CA ASP A 76 -12.58 -16.27 -6.53
C ASP A 76 -11.43 -15.26 -6.47
N PRO A 77 -10.43 -15.36 -7.37
CA PRO A 77 -9.31 -14.44 -7.41
C PRO A 77 -9.79 -13.01 -7.53
N PHE A 78 -9.38 -12.17 -6.59
CA PHE A 78 -9.74 -10.77 -6.53
C PHE A 78 -8.48 -9.92 -6.54
N HIS A 79 -8.45 -8.95 -7.44
CA HIS A 79 -7.37 -7.99 -7.56
C HIS A 79 -7.93 -6.57 -7.50
N LEU A 80 -7.28 -5.70 -6.74
CA LEU A 80 -7.63 -4.28 -6.67
C LEU A 80 -6.38 -3.39 -6.63
N ASP A 81 -6.34 -2.42 -7.54
CA ASP A 81 -5.42 -1.29 -7.49
C ASP A 81 -6.08 -0.08 -6.84
N PHE A 82 -5.38 0.60 -5.94
CA PHE A 82 -5.87 1.81 -5.28
C PHE A 82 -4.73 2.69 -4.78
N VAL A 83 -5.10 3.84 -4.22
CA VAL A 83 -4.18 4.74 -3.52
C VAL A 83 -4.63 4.84 -2.07
N VAL A 84 -3.73 4.53 -1.14
CA VAL A 84 -3.99 4.71 0.30
C VAL A 84 -3.93 6.19 0.68
N SER A 85 -4.59 6.56 1.78
CA SER A 85 -4.47 7.89 2.35
C SER A 85 -3.04 8.21 2.77
N ASP A 86 -2.66 9.50 2.72
CA ASP A 86 -1.36 9.96 3.21
C ASP A 86 -1.12 9.57 4.68
N ALA A 87 -2.17 9.57 5.50
CA ALA A 87 -2.12 9.20 6.91
C ALA A 87 -1.79 7.70 7.09
N ALA A 88 -2.47 6.82 6.36
CA ALA A 88 -2.19 5.39 6.38
C ALA A 88 -0.77 5.08 5.86
N ARG A 89 -0.39 5.69 4.73
CA ARG A 89 0.96 5.56 4.16
C ARG A 89 2.03 5.98 5.17
N ALA A 90 1.89 7.15 5.78
CA ALA A 90 2.83 7.65 6.78
C ALA A 90 2.90 6.72 8.01
N ARG A 91 1.76 6.24 8.51
CA ARG A 91 1.69 5.31 9.64
C ARG A 91 2.40 3.98 9.34
N VAL A 92 2.15 3.40 8.16
CA VAL A 92 2.78 2.13 7.75
C VAL A 92 4.30 2.30 7.63
N LEU A 93 4.76 3.35 6.95
CA LEU A 93 6.21 3.60 6.80
C LEU A 93 6.90 3.88 8.13
N ASP A 94 6.26 4.59 9.05
CA ASP A 94 6.77 4.79 10.42
C ASP A 94 6.88 3.46 11.18
N LEU A 95 5.84 2.64 11.14
CA LEU A 95 5.84 1.32 11.78
C LEU A 95 6.92 0.40 11.21
N VAL A 96 7.15 0.41 9.90
CA VAL A 96 8.22 -0.37 9.25
C VAL A 96 9.59 0.04 9.79
N LYS A 97 9.85 1.35 9.94
CA LYS A 97 11.09 1.86 10.54
C LYS A 97 11.23 1.39 11.99
N ARG A 98 10.18 1.47 12.79
CA ARG A 98 10.16 0.98 14.18
C ARG A 98 10.34 -0.53 14.29
N ALA A 99 9.86 -1.28 13.30
CA ALA A 99 10.09 -2.70 13.12
C ALA A 99 11.46 -3.02 12.47
N LYS A 100 12.34 -2.03 12.35
CA LYS A 100 13.71 -2.15 11.78
C LYS A 100 13.71 -2.75 10.38
N TYR A 101 12.74 -2.35 9.54
CA TYR A 101 12.59 -2.88 8.18
C TYR A 101 12.53 -4.40 8.15
N PHE A 102 11.93 -5.01 9.17
CA PHE A 102 11.79 -6.47 9.30
C PHE A 102 13.13 -7.23 9.32
N GLN A 103 14.22 -6.55 9.69
CA GLN A 103 15.51 -7.19 9.87
C GLN A 103 15.54 -7.96 11.21
N GLY A 104 15.96 -9.22 11.12
CA GLY A 104 16.10 -10.11 12.27
C GLY A 104 14.85 -10.94 12.53
N GLU A 105 14.72 -11.41 13.77
CA GLU A 105 13.64 -12.34 14.16
C GLU A 105 12.37 -11.58 14.56
N LEU A 106 11.27 -11.83 13.84
CA LEU A 106 9.96 -11.27 14.20
C LEU A 106 9.11 -12.26 15.01
N ASP A 107 9.29 -13.57 14.84
CA ASP A 107 8.47 -14.57 15.50
C ASP A 107 8.89 -14.78 16.96
N SER A 108 7.91 -14.92 17.85
CA SER A 108 8.16 -15.16 19.27
C SER A 108 8.81 -16.51 19.59
N LYS A 109 8.76 -17.47 18.67
CA LYS A 109 9.18 -18.89 18.82
C LYS A 109 8.54 -19.62 19.99
N LYS A 110 7.50 -19.05 20.60
CA LYS A 110 6.81 -19.64 21.73
C LYS A 110 6.08 -20.88 21.28
N ARG A 111 6.43 -22.01 21.89
CA ARG A 111 5.72 -23.27 21.74
C ARG A 111 4.37 -23.15 22.46
N ASN A 112 3.33 -23.80 21.94
CA ASN A 112 1.95 -23.78 22.45
C ASN A 112 1.12 -22.50 22.18
N LEU A 113 1.45 -21.71 21.16
CA LEU A 113 0.46 -20.77 20.62
C LEU A 113 -0.48 -21.46 19.64
N ALA A 114 -1.75 -21.04 19.67
CA ALA A 114 -2.66 -21.34 18.57
C ALA A 114 -2.10 -20.77 17.26
N SER A 115 -2.28 -21.52 16.16
CA SER A 115 -1.98 -21.01 14.83
C SER A 115 -3.04 -19.97 14.46
N THR A 116 -2.58 -18.80 14.03
CA THR A 116 -3.42 -17.69 13.55
C THR A 116 -3.11 -17.36 12.09
N GLY A 117 -2.54 -18.32 11.36
CA GLY A 117 -1.98 -18.13 10.03
C GLY A 117 -0.54 -17.63 10.06
N THR A 118 0.20 -18.00 9.01
CA THR A 118 1.55 -17.49 8.74
C THR A 118 1.44 -16.10 8.15
N LYS A 119 2.08 -15.13 8.78
CA LYS A 119 2.14 -13.75 8.32
C LYS A 119 3.55 -13.49 7.81
N THR A 120 3.67 -12.84 6.68
CA THR A 120 4.97 -12.40 6.15
C THR A 120 4.93 -10.90 5.94
N LEU A 121 5.89 -10.21 6.53
CA LEU A 121 6.15 -8.80 6.26
C LEU A 121 7.41 -8.70 5.41
N ALA A 122 7.32 -7.98 4.30
CA ALA A 122 8.44 -7.69 3.43
C ALA A 122 8.56 -6.18 3.22
N TYR A 123 9.80 -5.73 3.05
CA TYR A 123 10.14 -4.36 2.71
C TYR A 123 11.18 -4.37 1.60
N ARG A 124 11.01 -3.50 0.61
CA ARG A 124 11.97 -3.29 -0.47
C ARG A 124 12.12 -1.81 -0.74
N ASP A 125 13.36 -1.35 -0.92
CA ASP A 125 13.68 -0.07 -1.54
C ASP A 125 14.88 -0.24 -2.48
N ALA A 126 15.42 0.86 -3.00
CA ALA A 126 16.56 0.85 -3.91
C ALA A 126 17.86 0.25 -3.32
N THR A 127 17.94 0.08 -2.00
CA THR A 127 19.16 -0.29 -1.25
C THR A 127 19.04 -1.58 -0.46
N GLN A 128 17.83 -1.98 -0.06
CA GLN A 128 17.60 -3.19 0.74
C GLN A 128 16.30 -3.90 0.34
N SER A 129 16.30 -5.22 0.50
CA SER A 129 15.12 -6.08 0.41
C SER A 129 15.16 -7.06 1.57
N THR A 130 14.16 -7.02 2.42
CA THR A 130 14.07 -7.80 3.66
C THR A 130 12.69 -8.43 3.77
N GLN A 131 12.61 -9.59 4.42
CA GLN A 131 11.35 -10.23 4.74
C GLN A 131 11.50 -11.09 5.99
N ALA A 132 10.40 -11.23 6.73
CA ALA A 132 10.33 -12.16 7.85
C ALA A 132 8.91 -12.69 8.02
N SER A 133 8.81 -13.98 8.31
CA SER A 133 7.54 -14.66 8.57
C SER A 133 7.37 -14.96 10.05
N TYR A 134 6.12 -14.90 10.54
CA TYR A 134 5.78 -15.11 11.94
C TYR A 134 4.32 -15.60 12.07
N ASN A 135 4.04 -16.38 13.11
CA ASN A 135 2.68 -16.63 13.57
C ASN A 135 2.25 -15.54 14.56
N TYR A 136 3.15 -15.21 15.50
CA TYR A 136 2.95 -14.15 16.50
C TYR A 136 4.26 -13.41 16.77
N SER A 137 4.21 -12.08 16.74
CA SER A 137 5.35 -11.23 17.08
C SER A 137 5.18 -10.54 18.43
N PRO A 138 6.21 -10.51 19.29
CA PRO A 138 6.21 -9.72 20.51
C PRO A 138 6.58 -8.23 20.26
N ILE A 139 6.94 -7.86 19.02
CA ILE A 139 7.38 -6.50 18.69
C ILE A 139 6.15 -5.61 18.49
N PRO A 140 5.94 -4.54 19.29
CA PRO A 140 4.72 -3.73 19.23
C PRO A 140 4.43 -3.16 17.83
N ALA A 141 5.45 -2.66 17.13
CA ALA A 141 5.28 -2.14 15.77
C ALA A 141 4.82 -3.21 14.76
N VAL A 142 5.25 -4.46 14.92
CA VAL A 142 4.79 -5.58 14.07
C VAL A 142 3.35 -5.95 14.39
N GLN A 143 2.95 -5.90 15.67
CA GLN A 143 1.56 -6.12 16.08
C GLN A 143 0.63 -5.04 15.51
N GLU A 144 1.03 -3.77 15.60
CA GLU A 144 0.29 -2.65 15.02
C GLU A 144 0.17 -2.76 13.49
N LEU A 145 1.25 -3.12 12.78
CA LEU A 145 1.21 -3.38 11.32
C LEU A 145 0.27 -4.53 10.99
N THR A 146 0.34 -5.63 11.74
CA THR A 146 -0.51 -6.80 11.52
C THR A 146 -1.97 -6.42 11.65
N SER A 147 -2.35 -5.73 12.75
CA SER A 147 -3.72 -5.27 12.96
C SER A 147 -4.18 -4.32 11.87
N PHE A 148 -3.32 -3.39 11.43
CA PHE A 148 -3.62 -2.49 10.32
C PHE A 148 -3.94 -3.27 9.03
N PHE A 149 -3.05 -4.15 8.59
CA PHE A 149 -3.24 -4.89 7.33
C PHE A 149 -4.43 -5.86 7.39
N GLN A 150 -4.68 -6.50 8.54
CA GLN A 150 -5.84 -7.38 8.71
C GLN A 150 -7.17 -6.61 8.69
N ASN A 151 -7.25 -5.46 9.37
CA ASN A 151 -8.43 -4.59 9.32
C ASN A 151 -8.63 -3.98 7.93
N PHE A 152 -7.53 -3.73 7.21
CA PHE A 152 -7.59 -3.24 5.84
C PHE A 152 -8.11 -4.34 4.90
N SER A 153 -7.55 -5.55 4.98
CA SER A 153 -8.05 -6.73 4.25
C SER A 153 -9.54 -6.93 4.49
N SER A 154 -10.01 -6.85 5.74
CA SER A 154 -11.44 -6.94 6.07
C SER A 154 -12.29 -5.94 5.27
N THR A 155 -11.82 -4.68 5.17
CA THR A 155 -12.48 -3.63 4.40
C THR A 155 -12.55 -3.95 2.90
N LEU A 156 -11.45 -4.42 2.33
CA LEU A 156 -11.35 -4.78 0.91
C LEU A 156 -12.24 -5.98 0.58
N GLU A 157 -12.28 -6.96 1.47
CA GLU A 157 -13.14 -8.14 1.36
C GLU A 157 -14.62 -7.83 1.49
N PHE A 158 -15.01 -6.85 2.32
CA PHE A 158 -16.36 -6.29 2.27
C PHE A 158 -16.65 -5.69 0.89
N GLY A 159 -15.72 -4.91 0.33
CA GLY A 159 -15.85 -4.36 -1.02
C GLY A 159 -16.12 -5.45 -2.07
N HIS A 160 -15.29 -6.50 -2.07
CA HIS A 160 -15.41 -7.63 -2.99
C HIS A 160 -16.78 -8.31 -2.90
N ARG A 161 -17.24 -8.63 -1.67
CA ARG A 161 -18.55 -9.26 -1.47
C ARG A 161 -19.72 -8.35 -1.82
N ILE A 162 -19.63 -7.05 -1.49
CA ILE A 162 -20.67 -6.07 -1.85
C ILE A 162 -20.81 -5.97 -3.36
N GLU A 163 -19.70 -5.91 -4.10
CA GLU A 163 -19.70 -5.87 -5.56
C GLU A 163 -20.36 -7.12 -6.14
N TYR A 164 -20.00 -8.30 -5.63
CA TYR A 164 -20.60 -9.56 -6.04
C TYR A 164 -22.11 -9.60 -5.75
N PHE A 165 -22.55 -9.31 -4.52
CA PHE A 165 -23.97 -9.33 -4.16
C PHE A 165 -24.79 -8.29 -4.90
N HIS A 166 -24.20 -7.13 -5.20
CA HIS A 166 -24.85 -6.12 -6.03
C HIS A 166 -25.20 -6.65 -7.42
N HIS A 167 -24.33 -7.46 -8.02
CA HIS A 167 -24.55 -8.04 -9.34
C HIS A 167 -25.45 -9.30 -9.30
N TYR A 168 -25.21 -10.22 -8.37
CA TYR A 168 -25.78 -11.57 -8.43
C TYR A 168 -26.84 -11.87 -7.36
N GLN A 169 -26.76 -11.27 -6.17
CA GLN A 169 -27.56 -11.66 -5.01
C GLN A 169 -28.07 -10.47 -4.21
N LYS A 170 -28.99 -9.69 -4.81
CA LYS A 170 -29.49 -8.43 -4.22
C LYS A 170 -30.14 -8.59 -2.83
N LEU A 171 -30.62 -9.79 -2.48
CA LEU A 171 -31.17 -10.09 -1.16
C LEU A 171 -30.07 -10.15 -0.07
N ALA A 172 -28.86 -10.60 -0.41
CA ALA A 172 -27.72 -10.69 0.50
C ALA A 172 -27.02 -9.32 0.69
N LEU A 173 -27.21 -8.39 -0.25
CA LEU A 173 -26.56 -7.09 -0.25
C LEU A 173 -26.86 -6.23 1.00
N ASP A 174 -28.10 -6.22 1.50
CA ASP A 174 -28.42 -5.43 2.72
C ASP A 174 -27.68 -5.96 3.94
N GLU A 175 -27.62 -7.28 4.08
CA GLU A 175 -26.95 -7.92 5.22
C GLU A 175 -25.46 -7.61 5.21
N GLU A 176 -24.82 -7.68 4.04
CA GLU A 176 -23.38 -7.43 3.92
C GLU A 176 -23.04 -5.95 4.21
N LEU A 177 -23.82 -5.01 3.69
CA LEU A 177 -23.64 -3.59 4.02
C LEU A 177 -23.92 -3.30 5.49
N LYS A 178 -24.84 -4.04 6.13
CA LYS A 178 -25.11 -3.91 7.56
C LYS A 178 -23.92 -4.41 8.39
N ARG A 179 -23.34 -5.55 8.02
CA ARG A 179 -22.11 -6.08 8.65
C ARG A 179 -20.96 -5.08 8.53
N LEU A 180 -20.75 -4.51 7.34
CA LEU A 180 -19.76 -3.45 7.13
C LEU A 180 -20.01 -2.24 8.05
N GLU A 181 -21.25 -1.75 8.15
CA GLU A 181 -21.63 -0.63 9.02
C GLU A 181 -21.37 -0.93 10.50
N ASP A 182 -21.69 -2.14 10.96
CA ASP A 182 -21.49 -2.55 12.35
C ASP A 182 -19.99 -2.69 12.67
N THR A 183 -19.18 -3.29 11.78
CA THR A 183 -17.72 -3.36 11.94
C THR A 183 -17.08 -1.97 11.91
N ALA A 184 -17.55 -1.06 11.06
CA ALA A 184 -17.06 0.30 10.99
C ALA A 184 -17.30 1.07 12.30
N ARG A 185 -18.43 0.83 12.99
CA ARG A 185 -18.73 1.43 14.30
C ARG A 185 -17.87 0.90 15.43
N GLN A 186 -17.38 -0.34 15.31
CA GLN A 186 -16.49 -0.97 16.29
C GLN A 186 -15.00 -0.63 16.05
N HIS A 187 -14.70 0.35 15.18
CA HIS A 187 -13.34 0.73 14.77
C HIS A 187 -12.51 -0.41 14.14
N GLY A 188 -13.17 -1.44 13.60
CA GLY A 188 -12.51 -2.63 13.03
C GLY A 188 -12.04 -2.50 11.58
N LEU A 189 -12.15 -1.32 10.96
CA LEU A 189 -11.86 -1.11 9.54
C LEU A 189 -10.77 -0.08 9.32
N GLU A 190 -9.95 -0.29 8.30
CA GLU A 190 -8.94 0.65 7.82
C GLU A 190 -9.28 1.08 6.38
N GLU A 191 -9.03 2.34 6.05
CA GLU A 191 -9.13 2.84 4.66
C GLU A 191 -10.49 2.61 3.95
N LEU A 192 -11.61 2.83 4.66
CA LEU A 192 -12.98 2.67 4.12
C LEU A 192 -13.22 3.43 2.81
N GLN A 193 -12.51 4.53 2.58
CA GLN A 193 -12.55 5.29 1.34
C GLN A 193 -12.15 4.49 0.09
N VAL A 194 -11.35 3.43 0.23
CA VAL A 194 -10.92 2.60 -0.90
C VAL A 194 -12.09 1.90 -1.56
N ILE A 195 -13.11 1.50 -0.79
CA ILE A 195 -14.32 0.85 -1.34
C ILE A 195 -15.45 1.85 -1.65
N ALA A 196 -15.21 3.16 -1.54
CA ALA A 196 -16.21 4.18 -1.82
C ALA A 196 -16.80 4.08 -3.25
N PRO A 197 -16.02 3.82 -4.32
CA PRO A 197 -16.59 3.63 -5.66
C PRO A 197 -17.59 2.47 -5.76
N ILE A 198 -17.41 1.41 -4.96
CA ILE A 198 -18.34 0.27 -4.90
C ILE A 198 -19.63 0.70 -4.20
N LEU A 199 -19.51 1.37 -3.05
CA LEU A 199 -20.66 1.90 -2.31
C LEU A 199 -21.47 2.93 -3.13
N GLN A 200 -20.79 3.75 -3.93
CA GLN A 200 -21.44 4.71 -4.81
C GLN A 200 -22.30 4.04 -5.87
N ARG A 201 -21.80 2.99 -6.53
CA ARG A 201 -22.58 2.20 -7.50
C ARG A 201 -23.87 1.65 -6.87
N VAL A 202 -23.78 1.10 -5.66
CA VAL A 202 -24.97 0.61 -4.93
C VAL A 202 -25.94 1.74 -4.60
N ALA A 203 -25.45 2.90 -4.14
CA ALA A 203 -26.29 4.03 -3.78
C ALA A 203 -27.03 4.63 -4.98
N GLU A 204 -26.42 4.59 -6.16
CA GLU A 204 -26.95 5.19 -7.39
C GLU A 204 -27.85 4.23 -8.19
N ASP A 205 -27.74 2.91 -7.99
CA ASP A 205 -28.58 1.92 -8.69
C ASP A 205 -30.04 1.97 -8.23
N ALA A 206 -30.92 2.47 -9.09
CA ALA A 206 -32.37 2.56 -8.84
C ALA A 206 -33.08 1.20 -8.73
N SER A 207 -32.45 0.11 -9.18
CA SER A 207 -32.97 -1.25 -9.05
C SER A 207 -32.73 -1.86 -7.66
N VAL A 208 -31.86 -1.23 -6.84
CA VAL A 208 -31.62 -1.60 -5.45
C VAL A 208 -32.68 -0.93 -4.57
N ILE A 209 -33.21 -1.66 -3.58
CA ILE A 209 -34.24 -1.12 -2.68
C ILE A 209 -33.73 0.08 -1.86
N ASN A 210 -34.61 1.06 -1.62
CA ASN A 210 -34.24 2.33 -0.98
C ASN A 210 -33.50 2.20 0.37
N PRO A 211 -33.86 1.28 1.30
CA PRO A 211 -33.13 1.13 2.56
C PRO A 211 -31.66 0.76 2.37
N VAL A 212 -31.36 -0.08 1.39
CA VAL A 212 -30.00 -0.55 1.06
C VAL A 212 -29.18 0.59 0.47
N ARG A 213 -29.76 1.32 -0.48
CA ARG A 213 -29.14 2.54 -1.05
C ARG A 213 -28.84 3.58 0.02
N ALA A 214 -29.79 3.82 0.92
CA ALA A 214 -29.63 4.76 2.03
C ALA A 214 -28.52 4.32 3.02
N ARG A 215 -28.30 3.01 3.19
CA ARG A 215 -27.18 2.47 3.97
C ARG A 215 -25.84 2.71 3.30
N ALA A 216 -25.72 2.42 2.01
CA ALA A 216 -24.51 2.72 1.23
C ALA A 216 -24.15 4.22 1.30
N GLN A 217 -25.15 5.10 1.22
CA GLN A 217 -24.95 6.55 1.40
C GLN A 217 -24.43 6.95 2.79
N ARG A 218 -24.84 6.26 3.87
CA ARG A 218 -24.29 6.52 5.22
C ARG A 218 -22.83 6.11 5.29
N LEU A 219 -22.49 4.95 4.75
CA LEU A 219 -21.11 4.44 4.69
C LEU A 219 -20.20 5.37 3.87
N LEU A 220 -20.68 5.90 2.74
CA LEU A 220 -19.96 6.91 1.96
C LEU A 220 -19.65 8.17 2.77
N ARG A 221 -20.63 8.68 3.54
CA ARG A 221 -20.40 9.84 4.42
C ARG A 221 -19.37 9.54 5.50
N GLN A 222 -19.37 8.32 6.03
CA GLN A 222 -18.37 7.89 7.01
C GLN A 222 -16.97 7.76 6.37
N ALA A 223 -16.89 7.25 5.15
CA ALA A 223 -15.64 7.12 4.39
C ALA A 223 -15.01 8.48 4.05
N ALA A 224 -15.84 9.51 3.81
CA ALA A 224 -15.40 10.87 3.55
C ALA A 224 -15.05 11.68 4.82
N ALA A 225 -15.44 11.19 6.00
CA ALA A 225 -15.17 11.90 7.25
C ALA A 225 -13.68 11.77 7.62
N PRO A 226 -13.01 12.87 8.02
CA PRO A 226 -11.64 12.78 8.52
C PRO A 226 -11.63 11.92 9.79
N ARG A 227 -10.72 10.94 9.82
CA ARG A 227 -10.49 10.16 11.04
C ARG A 227 -9.86 11.07 12.09
N LYS A 228 -10.49 11.11 13.27
CA LYS A 228 -9.99 11.84 14.44
C LYS A 228 -8.82 11.12 15.09
#